data_AF-A0A1M4XFH5-F1
#
_entry.id   AF-A0A1M4XFH5-F1
#
_cell.length_a   1.000
_cell.length_b   1.000
_cell.length_c   1.000
_cell.angle_alpha   90.00
_cell.angle_beta   90.00
_cell.angle_gamma   90.00
#
_symmetry.space_group_name_H-M   'P 1'
#
loop_
_entity.id
_entity.type
_entity.pdbx_description
1 polymer ?
#
loop_
_entity_poly.entity_id
_entity_poly.type
_entity_poly.pdbx_seq_one_letter_code
_entity_poly.pdbx_strand_id
1 'polypeptide(L)'
;MDYLETLKEFFKNKENIVMAFLFGSVAKGKATKESDIDIAVYLKEYDEKFVYGLWNELEDLLKRDVDLIVLNIANATVAWEALRGKKIIINDHDFYINYMLEVSMEAEDFRKTVLDIYRYRQERREKNA
;
A
#
# COMPACT_ATOMS: atom_id res chain seq x y z
N MET A 1 -19.58 -1.23 -10.38
CA MET A 1 -19.22 -0.06 -9.55
C MET A 1 -17.75 0.19 -9.79
N ASP A 2 -17.37 1.39 -10.24
CA ASP A 2 -15.95 1.72 -10.39
C ASP A 2 -15.43 2.20 -9.03
N TYR A 3 -14.78 1.30 -8.30
CA TYR A 3 -14.23 1.59 -6.97
C TYR A 3 -13.30 2.80 -6.98
N LEU A 4 -12.57 3.01 -8.08
CA LEU A 4 -11.61 4.10 -8.15
C LEU A 4 -12.30 5.46 -8.11
N GLU A 5 -13.42 5.61 -8.82
CA GLU A 5 -14.15 6.88 -8.87
C GLU A 5 -14.84 7.19 -7.54
N THR A 6 -15.46 6.18 -6.92
CA THR A 6 -16.05 6.32 -5.58
C THR A 6 -15.00 6.73 -4.54
N LEU A 7 -13.82 6.11 -4.58
CA LEU A 7 -12.73 6.44 -3.65
C LEU A 7 -12.18 7.85 -3.91
N LYS A 8 -12.02 8.26 -5.18
CA LYS A 8 -11.59 9.62 -5.51
C LYS A 8 -12.50 10.68 -4.90
N GLU A 9 -13.81 10.50 -5.01
CA GLU A 9 -14.77 11.45 -4.44
C GLU A 9 -14.73 11.43 -2.90
N PHE A 10 -14.61 10.25 -2.28
CA PHE A 10 -14.49 10.13 -0.83
C PHE A 10 -13.24 10.82 -0.26
N PHE A 11 -12.08 10.65 -0.90
CA PHE A 11 -10.81 11.20 -0.42
C PHE A 11 -10.63 12.69 -0.71
N LYS A 12 -11.42 13.28 -1.61
CA LYS A 12 -11.29 14.67 -2.07
C LYS A 12 -11.35 15.70 -0.94
N ASN A 13 -12.13 15.44 0.12
CA ASN A 13 -12.36 16.38 1.23
C ASN A 13 -11.57 16.05 2.50
N LYS A 14 -10.61 15.11 2.44
CA LYS A 14 -9.83 14.67 3.59
C LYS A 14 -8.47 15.37 3.62
N GLU A 15 -8.39 16.54 4.24
CA GLU A 15 -7.15 17.37 4.27
C GLU A 15 -5.94 16.67 4.91
N ASN A 16 -6.15 15.71 5.81
CA ASN A 16 -5.06 14.96 6.43
C ASN A 16 -4.42 13.92 5.48
N ILE A 17 -4.97 13.70 4.29
CA ILE A 17 -4.47 12.71 3.34
C ILE A 17 -3.52 13.37 2.35
N VAL A 18 -2.25 12.96 2.35
CA VAL A 18 -1.24 13.45 1.39
C VAL A 18 -1.34 12.69 0.07
N MET A 19 -1.49 11.37 0.15
CA MET A 19 -1.67 10.50 -1.02
C MET A 19 -2.40 9.22 -0.62
N ALA A 20 -3.15 8.66 -1.57
CA ALA A 20 -3.83 7.38 -1.40
C ALA A 20 -3.80 6.53 -2.68
N PHE A 21 -3.75 5.21 -2.51
CA PHE A 21 -3.64 4.24 -3.58
C PHE A 21 -4.58 3.06 -3.34
N LEU A 22 -5.22 2.59 -4.41
CA LEU A 22 -5.91 1.31 -4.46
C LEU A 22 -4.93 0.30 -5.03
N PHE A 23 -4.57 -0.73 -4.27
CA PHE A 23 -3.55 -1.70 -4.69
C PHE A 23 -4.06 -3.14 -4.61
N GLY A 24 -3.13 -4.09 -4.59
CA GLY A 24 -3.43 -5.51 -4.43
C GLY A 24 -4.27 -6.13 -5.54
N SER A 25 -5.11 -7.10 -5.16
CA SER A 25 -5.78 -8.00 -6.11
C SER A 25 -6.87 -7.29 -6.92
N VAL A 26 -7.56 -6.32 -6.30
CA VAL A 26 -8.60 -5.47 -6.90
C VAL A 26 -7.98 -4.55 -7.96
N ALA A 27 -6.85 -3.92 -7.65
CA ALA A 27 -6.15 -3.07 -8.62
C ALA A 27 -5.68 -3.85 -9.85
N LYS A 28 -5.30 -5.12 -9.68
CA LYS A 28 -4.80 -6.02 -10.74
C LYS A 28 -5.91 -6.69 -11.56
N GLY A 29 -7.19 -6.42 -11.28
CA GLY A 29 -8.33 -7.01 -11.98
C GLY A 29 -8.50 -8.52 -11.73
N LYS A 30 -7.85 -9.04 -10.68
CA LYS A 30 -7.89 -10.47 -10.29
C LYS A 30 -8.78 -10.73 -9.07
N ALA A 31 -9.47 -9.70 -8.58
CA ALA A 31 -10.33 -9.82 -7.42
C ALA A 31 -11.52 -10.74 -7.67
N THR A 32 -11.81 -11.58 -6.68
CA THR A 32 -13.04 -12.37 -6.60
C THR A 32 -14.08 -11.62 -5.76
N LYS A 33 -15.31 -12.15 -5.70
CA LYS A 33 -16.39 -11.60 -4.86
C LYS A 33 -16.08 -11.63 -3.36
N GLU A 34 -15.02 -12.29 -2.93
CA GLU A 34 -14.57 -12.37 -1.54
C GLU A 34 -13.27 -11.59 -1.30
N SER A 35 -12.64 -11.01 -2.33
CA SER A 35 -11.38 -10.29 -2.13
C SER A 35 -11.60 -8.96 -1.40
N ASP A 36 -10.82 -8.78 -0.33
CA ASP A 36 -10.63 -7.52 0.38
C ASP A 36 -10.17 -6.40 -0.56
N ILE A 37 -10.48 -5.16 -0.20
CA ILE A 37 -10.05 -3.98 -0.94
C ILE A 37 -8.82 -3.39 -0.25
N ASP A 38 -7.66 -3.59 -0.87
CA ASP A 38 -6.38 -3.08 -0.37
C ASP A 38 -6.23 -1.57 -0.66
N ILE A 39 -6.22 -0.74 0.38
CA ILE A 39 -6.09 0.72 0.28
C ILE A 39 -4.88 1.17 1.10
N ALA A 40 -4.01 1.97 0.49
CA ALA A 40 -2.88 2.57 1.19
C ALA A 40 -3.04 4.08 1.27
N VAL A 41 -2.72 4.66 2.43
CA VAL A 41 -2.81 6.11 2.68
C VAL A 41 -1.54 6.63 3.34
N TYR A 42 -1.09 7.82 2.95
CA TYR A 42 -0.10 8.58 3.70
C TYR A 42 -0.78 9.78 4.35
N LEU A 43 -0.61 9.93 5.65
CA LEU A 43 -1.19 10.99 6.45
C LEU A 43 -0.19 12.12 6.67
N LYS A 44 -0.68 13.36 6.65
CA LYS A 44 0.14 14.53 7.03
C LYS A 44 0.51 14.45 8.51
N GLU A 45 -0.48 14.14 9.34
CA GLU A 45 -0.30 13.86 10.76
C GLU A 45 -0.88 12.47 11.06
N TYR A 46 -0.01 11.55 11.49
CA TYR A 46 -0.41 10.22 11.89
C TYR A 46 -1.15 10.27 13.24
N ASP A 47 -2.41 9.82 13.22
CA ASP A 47 -3.22 9.62 14.42
C ASP A 47 -3.98 8.30 14.29
N GLU A 48 -3.81 7.40 15.25
CA GLU A 48 -4.47 6.09 15.27
C GLU A 48 -5.98 6.23 15.26
N LYS A 49 -6.55 7.20 16.01
CA LYS A 49 -8.01 7.38 16.06
C LYS A 49 -8.56 7.79 14.70
N PHE A 50 -7.85 8.69 14.01
CA PHE A 50 -8.17 9.06 12.64
C PHE A 50 -8.11 7.84 11.69
N VAL A 51 -7.07 7.01 11.79
CA VAL A 51 -6.91 5.80 10.97
C VAL A 51 -8.08 4.83 11.19
N TYR A 52 -8.43 4.54 12.45
CA TYR A 52 -9.58 3.68 12.76
C TYR A 52 -10.90 4.26 12.24
N GLY A 53 -11.10 5.58 12.36
CA GLY A 53 -12.29 6.25 11.81
C GLY A 53 -12.35 6.12 10.29
N LEU A 54 -11.24 6.39 9.61
CA LEU A 54 -11.11 6.27 8.16
C LEU A 54 -11.37 4.84 7.68
N TRP A 55 -10.85 3.84 8.39
CA TRP A 55 -11.08 2.42 8.07
C TRP A 55 -12.58 2.08 8.11
N ASN A 56 -13.26 2.41 9.20
CA ASN A 56 -14.70 2.17 9.33
C ASN A 56 -15.50 2.88 8.22
N GLU A 57 -15.18 4.14 7.93
CA GLU A 57 -15.84 4.89 6.84
C GLU A 57 -15.64 4.22 5.47
N LEU A 58 -14.46 3.66 5.20
CA LEU A 58 -14.17 2.96 3.95
C LEU A 58 -14.94 1.65 3.83
N GLU A 59 -14.99 0.84 4.89
CA GLU A 59 -15.78 -0.39 4.89
C GLU A 59 -17.28 -0.10 4.73
N ASP A 60 -17.76 0.96 5.39
CA ASP A 60 -19.14 1.41 5.25
C ASP A 60 -19.47 1.91 3.85
N LEU A 61 -18.53 2.61 3.20
CA LEU A 61 -18.67 3.10 1.83
C LEU A 61 -18.67 1.96 0.81
N LEU A 62 -17.76 1.00 0.99
CA LEU A 62 -17.50 -0.05 0.01
C LEU A 62 -18.35 -1.31 0.23
N LYS A 63 -18.94 -1.46 1.42
CA LYS A 63 -19.70 -2.63 1.88
C LYS A 63 -18.92 -3.94 1.73
N ARG A 64 -17.61 -3.87 1.94
CA ARG A 64 -16.64 -4.96 1.85
C ARG A 64 -15.50 -4.69 2.82
N ASP A 65 -14.81 -5.75 3.20
CA ASP A 65 -13.62 -5.68 4.05
C ASP A 65 -12.51 -4.88 3.36
N VAL A 66 -11.86 -4.01 4.11
CA VAL A 66 -10.80 -3.12 3.63
C VAL A 66 -9.52 -3.42 4.39
N ASP A 67 -8.44 -3.71 3.68
CA ASP A 67 -7.10 -3.72 4.28
C ASP A 67 -6.48 -2.32 4.13
N LEU A 68 -6.50 -1.55 5.22
CA LEU A 68 -5.97 -0.18 5.25
C LEU A 68 -4.51 -0.17 5.69
N ILE A 69 -3.61 0.09 4.75
CA ILE A 69 -2.18 0.28 5.01
C ILE A 69 -1.86 1.76 5.24
N VAL A 70 -1.22 2.07 6.35
CA VAL A 70 -0.70 3.41 6.65
C VAL A 70 0.76 3.52 6.22
N LEU A 71 1.01 4.24 5.13
CA LEU A 71 2.33 4.40 4.52
C LEU A 71 3.33 5.10 5.46
N ASN A 72 2.88 5.92 6.41
CA ASN A 72 3.76 6.56 7.39
C ASN A 72 4.64 5.57 8.18
N ILE A 73 4.15 4.34 8.39
CA ILE A 73 4.80 3.31 9.21
C ILE A 73 4.93 1.96 8.49
N ALA A 74 4.52 1.89 7.22
CA ALA A 74 4.56 0.65 6.46
C ALA A 74 6.01 0.28 6.13
N ASN A 75 6.29 -1.03 6.08
CA ASN A 75 7.56 -1.51 5.57
C ASN A 75 7.72 -1.13 4.08
N ALA A 76 8.96 -0.87 3.66
CA ALA A 76 9.27 -0.47 2.29
C ALA A 76 8.73 -1.43 1.22
N THR A 77 8.73 -2.74 1.46
CA THR A 77 8.20 -3.71 0.49
C THR A 77 6.70 -3.53 0.26
N VAL A 78 5.91 -3.41 1.33
CA VAL A 78 4.46 -3.19 1.26
C VAL A 78 4.15 -1.81 0.69
N ALA A 79 4.85 -0.78 1.15
CA ALA A 79 4.72 0.57 0.60
C ALA A 79 5.02 0.58 -0.90
N TRP A 80 6.08 -0.11 -1.34
CA TRP A 80 6.44 -0.21 -2.75
C TRP A 80 5.37 -0.92 -3.59
N GLU A 81 4.79 -2.01 -3.08
CA GLU A 81 3.65 -2.66 -3.73
C GLU A 81 2.45 -1.71 -3.86
N ALA A 82 2.15 -0.94 -2.81
CA ALA A 82 1.05 0.00 -2.79
C ALA A 82 1.23 1.16 -3.78
N LEU A 83 2.43 1.74 -3.86
CA LEU A 83 2.75 2.85 -4.78
C LEU A 83 2.64 2.45 -6.26
N ARG A 84 2.77 1.15 -6.57
CA ARG A 84 2.55 0.61 -7.93
C ARG A 84 1.09 0.32 -8.25
N GLY A 85 0.19 0.55 -7.28
CA GLY A 85 -1.25 0.45 -7.45
C GLY A 85 -1.86 1.60 -8.27
N LYS A 86 -3.19 1.65 -8.28
CA LYS A 86 -3.95 2.74 -8.90
C LYS A 86 -3.98 3.95 -7.96
N LYS A 87 -3.56 5.09 -8.47
CA LYS A 87 -3.57 6.37 -7.75
C LYS A 87 -5.02 6.84 -7.52
N ILE A 88 -5.37 7.05 -6.26
CA ILE A 88 -6.65 7.66 -5.88
C ILE A 88 -6.47 9.18 -5.82
N ILE A 89 -5.59 9.66 -4.93
CA ILE A 89 -5.27 11.08 -4.75
C ILE A 89 -3.78 11.27 -4.51
N ILE A 90 -3.23 12.39 -4.99
CA ILE A 90 -1.87 12.85 -4.72
C ILE A 90 -1.96 14.37 -4.55
N ASN A 91 -1.95 14.82 -3.29
CA ASN A 91 -2.07 16.24 -2.95
C ASN A 91 -0.70 16.94 -2.93
N ASP A 92 0.38 16.19 -2.68
CA ASP A 92 1.76 16.68 -2.73
C ASP A 92 2.59 15.81 -3.67
N HIS A 93 2.83 16.32 -4.88
CA HIS A 93 3.54 15.58 -5.92
C HIS A 93 5.05 15.50 -5.66
N ASP A 94 5.64 16.53 -5.07
CA ASP A 94 7.08 16.55 -4.77
C ASP A 94 7.38 15.55 -3.64
N PHE A 95 6.54 15.55 -2.60
CA PHE A 95 6.60 14.55 -1.55
C PHE A 95 6.42 13.13 -2.09
N TYR A 96 5.42 12.91 -2.94
CA TYR A 96 5.15 11.61 -3.55
C TYR A 96 6.38 11.05 -4.31
N ILE A 97 7.04 11.88 -5.11
CA ILE A 97 8.22 11.44 -5.86
C ILE A 97 9.39 11.10 -4.93
N ASN A 98 9.65 11.93 -3.92
CA ASN A 98 10.72 11.67 -2.95
C ASN A 98 10.46 10.39 -2.15
N TYR A 99 9.23 10.22 -1.66
CA TYR A 99 8.81 9.01 -0.93
C TYR A 99 8.89 7.77 -1.82
N MET A 100 8.49 7.87 -3.09
CA MET A 100 8.61 6.76 -4.04
C MET A 100 10.06 6.33 -4.23
N LEU A 101 10.97 7.28 -4.43
CA LEU A 101 12.39 7.00 -4.63
C LEU A 101 12.96 6.28 -3.41
N GLU A 102 12.74 6.82 -2.22
CA GLU A 102 13.18 6.24 -0.94
C GLU A 102 12.69 4.79 -0.77
N VAL A 103 11.37 4.59 -0.84
CA VAL A 103 10.73 3.28 -0.65
C VAL A 103 11.18 2.27 -1.69
N SER A 104 11.35 2.69 -2.95
CA SER A 104 11.77 1.78 -4.02
C SER A 104 13.19 1.24 -3.81
N MET A 105 14.11 2.09 -3.35
CA MET A 105 15.49 1.70 -3.07
C MET A 105 15.55 0.74 -1.88
N GLU A 106 14.88 1.08 -0.78
CA GLU A 106 14.87 0.24 0.42
C GLU A 106 14.24 -1.14 0.14
N ALA A 107 13.14 -1.18 -0.62
CA ALA A 107 12.52 -2.45 -1.03
C ALA A 107 13.45 -3.30 -1.89
N GLU A 108 14.24 -2.69 -2.77
CA GLU A 108 15.24 -3.39 -3.59
C GLU A 108 16.39 -3.95 -2.74
N ASP A 109 16.93 -3.15 -1.81
CA ASP A 109 17.99 -3.58 -0.91
C ASP A 109 17.53 -4.75 -0.02
N PHE A 110 16.30 -4.68 0.49
CA PHE A 110 15.70 -5.77 1.25
C PHE A 110 15.57 -7.03 0.39
N ARG A 111 15.04 -6.91 -0.83
CA ARG A 111 14.90 -8.03 -1.78
C ARG A 111 16.24 -8.70 -2.06
N LYS A 112 17.29 -7.91 -2.30
CA LYS A 112 18.64 -8.43 -2.54
C LYS A 112 19.16 -9.22 -1.34
N THR A 113 19.00 -8.66 -0.14
CA THR A 113 19.41 -9.32 1.11
C THR A 113 18.71 -10.68 1.29
N VAL A 114 17.40 -10.74 1.07
CA VAL A 114 16.63 -11.99 1.16
C VAL A 114 17.10 -13.02 0.13
N LEU A 115 17.39 -12.60 -1.10
CA LEU A 115 17.89 -13.48 -2.16
C LEU A 115 19.26 -14.07 -1.82
N ASP A 116 20.16 -13.26 -1.25
CA ASP A 116 21.49 -13.73 -0.86
C ASP A 116 21.42 -14.75 0.29
N ILE A 117 20.54 -14.52 1.28
CA ILE A 117 20.25 -15.51 2.33
C ILE A 117 19.70 -16.81 1.73
N TYR A 118 18.77 -16.72 0.78
CA TYR A 118 18.19 -17.89 0.13
C TYR A 118 19.25 -18.69 -0.63
N ARG A 119 20.10 -18.02 -1.43
CA ARG A 119 21.22 -18.65 -2.16
C ARG A 119 22.15 -19.39 -1.22
N TYR A 120 22.59 -18.74 -0.15
CA TYR A 120 23.44 -19.36 0.87
C TYR A 120 22.82 -20.62 1.49
N ARG A 121 21.49 -20.61 1.73
CA ARG A 121 20.78 -21.79 2.24
C ARG A 121 20.72 -22.94 1.24
N GLN A 122 20.59 -22.66 -0.06
CA GLN A 122 20.58 -23.70 -1.09
C GLN A 122 21.96 -24.35 -1.23
N GLU A 123 23.02 -23.56 -1.31
CA GLU A 123 24.40 -24.08 -1.37
C GLU A 123 24.74 -24.98 -0.17
N ARG A 124 24.24 -24.64 1.03
CA ARG A 124 24.40 -25.50 2.22
C ARG A 124 23.61 -26.80 2.14
N ARG A 125 22.44 -26.81 1.50
CA ARG A 125 21.64 -28.04 1.31
C ARG A 125 22.33 -28.97 0.32
N GLU A 126 22.82 -28.42 -0.79
CA GLU A 126 23.56 -29.17 -1.81
C GLU A 126 24.87 -29.76 -1.28
N LYS A 127 25.60 -29.02 -0.44
CA LYS A 127 26.84 -29.52 0.21
C LYS A 127 26.61 -30.60 1.26
N ASN A 128 25.39 -30.72 1.80
CA ASN A 128 25.04 -31.66 2.87
C ASN A 128 24.19 -32.85 2.37
N ALA A 129 23.90 -32.92 1.07
CA ALA A 129 23.20 -34.01 0.39
C ALA A 129 24.20 -34.93 -0.32
#